data_AF-A0A919PQ25-F1
#
_entry.id   AF-A0A919PQ25-F1
#
_cell.length_a   1.000
_cell.length_b   1.000
_cell.length_c   1.000
_cell.angle_alpha   90.00
_cell.angle_beta   90.00
_cell.angle_gamma   90.00
#
_symmetry.space_group_name_H-M   'P 1'
#
loop_
_entity.id
_entity.type
_entity.pdbx_description
1 polymer ?
#
loop_
_entity_poly.entity_id
_entity_poly.type
_entity_poly.pdbx_seq_one_letter_code
_entity_poly.pdbx_strand_id
1 'polypeptide(L)'
;MHGSWDVSQLADPCRTLTQEEVGQVLKIPVNPALKVDSWPPVCAFGITPAFGPLAPSEKPSVTEYFYILDDSEASGRDDFERGRSNPAAVEAVSGIGDEAYWTPDKYELQVMSGKTHLTAKFSGAKPPADPKTKVIALARIALPRAKPQ
;
A
#
# COMPACT_ATOMS: atom_id res chain seq x y z
N MET A 1 -30.72 -2.13 -3.46
CA MET A 1 -30.33 -3.31 -4.26
C MET A 1 -28.85 -3.54 -3.97
N HIS A 2 -28.49 -4.52 -3.14
CA HIS A 2 -27.09 -4.87 -2.92
C HIS A 2 -26.67 -5.77 -4.09
N GLY A 3 -26.09 -5.18 -5.13
CA GLY A 3 -25.44 -5.94 -6.18
C GLY A 3 -24.34 -6.79 -5.53
N SER A 4 -24.36 -8.09 -5.80
CA SER A 4 -23.27 -9.00 -5.47
C SER A 4 -22.05 -8.55 -6.28
N TRP A 5 -21.09 -7.88 -5.63
CA TRP A 5 -19.82 -7.52 -6.27
C TRP A 5 -19.02 -8.79 -6.51
N ASP A 6 -18.68 -9.07 -7.76
CA ASP A 6 -17.84 -10.21 -8.11
C ASP A 6 -16.38 -9.87 -7.80
N VAL A 7 -15.92 -10.28 -6.62
CA VAL A 7 -14.53 -10.07 -6.15
C VAL A 7 -13.47 -10.71 -7.05
N SER A 8 -13.85 -11.62 -7.96
CA SER A 8 -12.93 -12.22 -8.93
C SER A 8 -12.58 -11.28 -10.09
N GLN A 9 -13.36 -10.23 -10.31
CA GLN A 9 -13.13 -9.21 -11.34
C GLN A 9 -12.27 -8.05 -10.83
N LEU A 10 -12.02 -8.00 -9.52
CA LEU A 10 -11.25 -6.92 -8.92
C LEU A 10 -9.75 -7.16 -9.07
N ALA A 11 -9.01 -6.05 -9.19
CA ALA A 11 -7.55 -6.10 -9.14
C ALA A 11 -7.07 -6.86 -7.90
N ASP A 12 -6.01 -7.66 -8.06
CA ASP A 12 -5.39 -8.42 -6.98
C ASP A 12 -4.11 -7.71 -6.51
N PRO A 13 -4.18 -6.80 -5.52
CA PRO A 13 -3.04 -6.01 -5.09
C PRO A 13 -1.90 -6.87 -4.55
N CYS A 14 -2.17 -8.10 -4.10
CA CYS A 14 -1.13 -9.01 -3.61
C CYS A 14 -0.22 -9.57 -4.70
N ARG A 15 -0.56 -9.39 -5.98
CA ARG A 15 0.32 -9.74 -7.11
C ARG A 15 1.33 -8.64 -7.44
N THR A 16 1.17 -7.45 -6.86
CA THR A 16 1.99 -6.28 -7.23
C THR A 16 3.34 -6.26 -6.53
N LEU A 17 3.46 -6.89 -5.35
CA LEU A 17 4.67 -6.93 -4.54
C LEU A 17 4.90 -8.32 -3.96
N THR A 18 6.17 -8.71 -3.83
CA THR A 18 6.55 -9.91 -3.06
C THR A 18 7.04 -9.54 -1.66
N GLN A 19 7.03 -10.52 -0.75
CA GLN A 19 7.57 -10.35 0.60
C GLN A 19 9.04 -9.90 0.58
N GLU A 20 9.84 -10.47 -0.33
CA GLU A 20 11.26 -10.16 -0.48
C GLU A 20 11.48 -8.71 -0.93
N GLU A 21 10.69 -8.22 -1.88
CA GLU A 21 10.77 -6.84 -2.37
C GLU A 21 10.44 -5.85 -1.25
N VAL A 22 9.39 -6.13 -0.48
CA VAL A 22 9.02 -5.32 0.68
C VAL A 22 10.15 -5.37 1.72
N GLY A 23 10.64 -6.56 2.08
CA GLY A 23 11.75 -6.70 3.04
C GLY A 23 13.03 -5.97 2.62
N GLN A 24 13.40 -6.01 1.33
CA GLN A 24 14.59 -5.35 0.80
C GLN A 24 14.48 -3.83 0.85
N VAL A 25 13.35 -3.26 0.45
CA VAL A 25 13.15 -1.80 0.49
C VAL A 25 13.04 -1.30 1.93
N LEU A 26 12.34 -2.05 2.78
CA LEU A 26 12.14 -1.65 4.17
C LEU A 26 13.38 -1.90 5.04
N LYS A 27 14.28 -2.79 4.63
CA LYS A 27 15.45 -3.27 5.38
C LYS A 27 15.09 -3.88 6.73
N ILE A 28 13.94 -4.56 6.80
CA ILE A 28 13.40 -5.22 7.99
C ILE A 28 12.70 -6.53 7.59
N PRO A 29 12.57 -7.50 8.51
CA PRO A 29 11.78 -8.70 8.27
C PRO A 29 10.30 -8.38 8.04
N VAL A 30 9.72 -9.01 7.04
CA VAL A 30 8.32 -8.84 6.63
C VAL A 30 7.70 -10.23 6.53
N ASN A 31 6.45 -10.39 6.93
CA ASN A 31 5.69 -11.63 6.81
C ASN A 31 5.15 -11.82 5.38
N PRO A 32 4.77 -13.06 5.00
CA PRO A 32 4.07 -13.30 3.75
C PRO A 32 2.85 -12.40 3.61
N ALA A 33 2.55 -12.03 2.36
CA ALA A 33 1.44 -11.15 2.03
C ALA A 33 0.10 -11.78 2.42
N LEU A 34 -0.79 -10.98 2.98
CA LEU A 34 -2.17 -11.36 3.32
C LEU A 34 -3.14 -10.52 2.50
N LYS A 35 -3.96 -11.17 1.67
CA LYS A 35 -5.09 -10.52 1.02
C LYS A 35 -6.18 -10.29 2.07
N VAL A 36 -6.67 -9.07 2.15
CA VAL A 36 -7.77 -8.69 3.05
C VAL A 36 -9.04 -8.51 2.22
N ASP A 37 -10.06 -9.28 2.56
CA ASP A 37 -11.38 -9.21 1.91
C ASP A 37 -12.07 -7.90 2.31
N SER A 38 -11.81 -6.86 1.52
CA SER A 38 -12.27 -5.48 1.73
C SER A 38 -12.52 -4.80 0.38
N TRP A 39 -13.18 -3.64 0.43
CA TRP A 39 -13.35 -2.77 -0.74
C TRP A 39 -12.69 -1.40 -0.48
N PRO A 40 -11.73 -0.95 -1.31
CA PRO A 40 -11.11 -1.70 -2.39
C PRO A 40 -10.27 -2.88 -1.85
N PRO A 41 -9.90 -3.88 -2.68
CA PRO A 41 -9.02 -4.96 -2.26
C PRO A 41 -7.72 -4.42 -1.68
N VAL A 42 -7.24 -5.06 -0.60
CA VAL A 42 -6.01 -4.67 0.10
C VAL A 42 -5.08 -5.87 0.16
N CYS A 43 -3.80 -5.65 -0.09
CA CYS A 43 -2.75 -6.55 0.33
C CYS A 43 -1.99 -6.00 1.52
N ALA A 44 -1.80 -6.83 2.54
CA ALA A 44 -1.14 -6.48 3.78
C ALA A 44 0.17 -7.26 3.95
N PHE A 45 1.24 -6.55 4.30
CA PHE A 45 2.53 -7.12 4.66
C PHE A 45 2.78 -6.82 6.13
N GLY A 46 2.75 -7.85 6.97
CA GLY A 46 3.03 -7.70 8.40
C GLY A 46 4.50 -7.38 8.63
N ILE A 47 4.78 -6.26 9.29
CA ILE A 47 6.12 -5.85 9.67
C ILE A 47 6.35 -6.34 11.10
N THR A 48 7.35 -7.19 11.25
CA THR A 48 7.80 -7.63 12.57
C THR A 48 8.97 -6.73 12.94
N PRO A 49 8.87 -5.91 14.01
CA PRO A 49 10.01 -5.15 14.47
C PRO A 49 11.14 -6.14 14.76
N ALA A 50 12.37 -5.75 14.45
CA ALA A 50 13.55 -6.48 14.89
C ALA A 50 13.70 -6.33 16.41
N PHE A 51 12.79 -6.92 17.18
CA PHE A 51 13.11 -7.34 18.54
C PHE A 51 14.26 -8.34 18.41
N GLY A 52 15.16 -8.40 19.40
CA GLY A 52 16.32 -9.29 19.39
C GLY A 52 15.93 -10.77 19.21
N PRO A 53 16.86 -11.73 19.41
CA PRO A 53 16.52 -13.14 19.27
C PRO A 53 15.27 -13.48 20.07
N LEU A 54 14.18 -13.78 19.37
CA LEU A 54 12.91 -14.20 19.96
C LEU A 54 13.16 -15.53 20.68
N ALA A 55 12.61 -15.69 21.88
CA ALA A 55 12.63 -17.00 22.52
C ALA A 55 11.88 -18.01 21.63
N PRO A 56 12.23 -19.32 21.64
CA PRO A 56 11.59 -20.33 20.78
C PRO A 56 10.06 -20.44 20.90
N SER A 57 9.48 -19.90 21.98
CA SER A 57 8.03 -19.85 22.25
C SER A 57 7.37 -18.51 21.92
N GLU A 58 8.12 -17.49 21.56
CA GLU A 58 7.58 -16.17 21.23
C GLU A 58 7.20 -16.11 19.76
N LYS A 59 5.90 -15.96 19.50
CA LYS A 59 5.43 -15.60 18.17
C LYS A 59 5.78 -14.13 17.93
N PRO A 60 6.42 -13.78 16.79
CA PRO A 60 6.61 -12.39 16.44
C PRO A 60 5.25 -11.68 16.43
N SER A 61 5.10 -10.70 17.31
CA SER A 61 3.89 -9.87 17.34
C SER A 61 3.99 -8.86 16.22
N VAL A 62 3.13 -8.98 15.21
CA VAL A 62 3.00 -7.99 14.14
C VAL A 62 2.36 -6.74 14.74
N THR A 63 3.13 -5.65 14.78
CA THR A 63 2.69 -4.37 15.36
C THR A 63 2.49 -3.30 14.28
N GLU A 64 3.01 -3.56 13.09
CA GLU A 64 3.04 -2.64 11.96
C GLU A 64 2.68 -3.40 10.68
N TYR A 65 2.09 -2.69 9.72
CA TYR A 65 1.71 -3.22 8.44
C TYR A 65 2.11 -2.24 7.34
N PHE A 66 2.58 -2.78 6.23
CA PHE A 66 2.57 -2.07 4.95
C PHE A 66 1.36 -2.58 4.15
N TYR A 67 0.55 -1.66 3.65
CA TYR A 67 -0.60 -1.97 2.81
C TYR A 67 -0.38 -1.45 1.40
N ILE A 68 -0.85 -2.23 0.43
CA ILE A 68 -1.04 -1.79 -0.94
C ILE A 68 -2.46 -2.10 -1.37
N LEU A 69 -3.12 -1.09 -1.94
CA LEU A 69 -4.50 -1.13 -2.40
C LEU A 69 -4.50 -0.77 -3.88
N ASP A 70 -5.42 -1.39 -4.60
CA ASP A 70 -5.64 -1.14 -6.01
C ASP A 70 -7.14 -0.93 -6.22
N ASP A 71 -7.52 0.32 -6.49
CA ASP A 71 -8.90 0.76 -6.76
C ASP A 71 -9.04 1.21 -8.22
N SER A 72 -8.50 0.40 -9.15
CA SER A 72 -8.56 0.62 -10.62
C SER A 72 -9.97 0.64 -11.24
N GLU A 73 -11.02 0.82 -10.44
CA GLU A 73 -12.41 0.93 -10.86
C GLU A 73 -12.83 2.38 -11.16
N ALA A 74 -14.05 2.57 -11.67
CA ALA A 74 -14.57 3.88 -12.07
C ALA A 74 -14.50 4.95 -10.95
N SER A 75 -14.55 4.56 -9.67
CA SER A 75 -14.52 5.47 -8.52
C SER A 75 -13.12 5.90 -8.08
N GLY A 76 -12.05 5.19 -8.47
CA GLY A 76 -10.70 5.47 -7.94
C GLY A 76 -10.21 6.89 -8.27
N ARG A 77 -10.61 7.43 -9.43
CA ARG A 77 -10.33 8.84 -9.80
C ARG A 77 -10.99 9.82 -8.83
N ASP A 78 -12.26 9.61 -8.50
CA ASP A 78 -13.02 10.49 -7.60
C ASP A 78 -12.45 10.44 -6.19
N ASP A 79 -12.05 9.26 -5.72
CA ASP A 79 -11.44 9.09 -4.40
C ASP A 79 -10.04 9.70 -4.32
N PHE A 80 -9.24 9.56 -5.38
CA PHE A 80 -7.96 10.27 -5.49
C PHE A 80 -8.15 11.80 -5.45
N GLU A 81 -9.07 12.35 -6.24
CA GLU A 81 -9.31 13.80 -6.30
C GLU A 81 -9.85 14.35 -4.98
N ARG A 82 -10.76 13.61 -4.34
CA ARG A 82 -11.27 13.96 -3.01
C ARG A 82 -10.15 14.02 -1.98
N GLY A 83 -9.27 13.01 -1.97
CA GLY A 83 -8.11 12.99 -1.07
C GLY A 83 -7.10 14.11 -1.36
N ARG A 84 -6.91 14.45 -2.64
CA ARG A 84 -6.03 15.53 -3.08
C ARG A 84 -6.53 16.94 -2.72
N SER A 85 -7.85 17.11 -2.59
CA SER A 85 -8.50 18.42 -2.44
C SER A 85 -8.13 19.22 -1.17
N ASN A 86 -7.40 18.63 -0.23
CA ASN A 86 -6.84 19.32 0.93
C ASN A 86 -5.32 19.56 0.79
N PRO A 87 -4.89 20.57 0.02
CA PRO A 87 -3.48 20.79 -0.30
C PRO A 87 -2.60 21.15 0.91
N ALA A 88 -3.20 21.59 2.02
CA ALA A 88 -2.46 21.84 3.26
C ALA A 88 -2.06 20.54 3.99
N ALA A 89 -2.69 19.41 3.66
CA ALA A 89 -2.48 18.10 4.27
C ALA A 89 -1.81 17.09 3.33
N VAL A 90 -1.51 17.49 2.08
CA VAL A 90 -0.88 16.60 1.09
C VAL A 90 0.30 17.28 0.41
N GLU A 91 1.28 16.48 0.02
CA GLU A 91 2.47 16.90 -0.70
C GLU A 91 2.47 16.26 -2.08
N ALA A 92 2.56 17.06 -3.15
CA ALA A 92 2.70 16.52 -4.50
C ALA A 92 3.98 15.65 -4.62
N VAL A 93 3.88 14.53 -5.33
CA VAL A 93 5.00 13.62 -5.60
C VAL A 93 5.18 13.48 -7.11
N SER A 94 6.37 13.81 -7.60
CA SER A 94 6.73 13.71 -9.01
C SER A 94 7.47 12.41 -9.35
N GLY A 95 7.36 11.96 -10.60
CA GLY A 95 8.15 10.83 -11.12
C GLY A 95 7.63 9.45 -10.69
N ILE A 96 6.32 9.33 -10.46
CA ILE A 96 5.58 8.08 -10.28
C ILE A 96 4.13 8.30 -10.73
N GLY A 97 3.63 7.41 -11.60
CA GLY A 97 2.31 7.57 -12.23
C GLY A 97 2.19 8.84 -13.06
N ASP A 98 0.95 9.15 -13.45
CA ASP A 98 0.57 10.42 -14.07
C ASP A 98 0.41 11.52 -13.01
N GLU A 99 -0.18 11.17 -11.87
CA GLU A 99 -0.36 12.06 -10.73
C GLU A 99 -0.13 11.30 -9.42
N ALA A 100 0.54 11.92 -8.45
CA ALA A 100 0.70 11.33 -7.13
C ALA A 100 0.80 12.38 -6.03
N TYR A 101 0.32 12.03 -4.84
CA TYR A 101 0.50 12.84 -3.64
C TYR A 101 0.75 11.97 -2.41
N TRP A 102 1.44 12.56 -1.45
CA TRP A 102 1.80 11.97 -0.17
C TRP A 102 1.00 12.65 0.93
N THR A 103 0.45 11.86 1.86
CA THR A 103 -0.23 12.35 3.07
C THR A 103 0.66 12.04 4.28
N PRO A 104 1.40 13.02 4.82
CA PRO A 104 2.40 12.79 5.87
C PRO A 104 1.85 12.12 7.12
N ASP A 105 0.71 12.62 7.61
CA ASP A 105 0.08 12.21 8.86
C ASP A 105 -0.50 10.79 8.81
N LYS A 106 -0.73 10.28 7.59
CA LYS A 106 -1.22 8.91 7.35
C LYS A 106 -0.15 7.96 6.82
N TYR A 107 1.07 8.47 6.57
CA TYR A 107 2.14 7.74 5.90
C TYR A 107 1.66 7.04 4.61
N GLU A 108 0.86 7.75 3.81
CA GLU A 108 0.11 7.21 2.69
C GLU A 108 0.48 7.92 1.39
N LEU A 109 0.83 7.12 0.37
CA LEU A 109 1.02 7.58 -1.00
C LEU A 109 -0.19 7.15 -1.83
N GLN A 110 -0.68 8.09 -2.62
CA GLN A 110 -1.79 7.92 -3.55
C GLN A 110 -1.23 8.17 -4.95
N VAL A 111 -1.48 7.26 -5.89
CA VAL A 111 -0.92 7.30 -7.26
C VAL A 111 -2.02 7.00 -8.27
N MET A 112 -2.16 7.88 -9.26
CA MET A 112 -2.93 7.63 -10.49
C MET A 112 -1.99 7.32 -11.63
N SER A 113 -2.31 6.31 -12.42
CA SER A 113 -1.63 5.98 -13.68
C SER A 113 -2.63 5.39 -14.67
N GLY A 114 -3.03 6.16 -15.67
CA GLY A 114 -4.14 5.83 -16.55
C GLY A 114 -5.44 5.63 -15.75
N LYS A 115 -5.97 4.41 -15.78
CA LYS A 115 -7.15 4.02 -14.99
C LYS A 115 -6.81 3.43 -13.63
N THR A 116 -5.53 3.21 -13.35
CA THR A 116 -5.10 2.59 -12.09
C THR A 116 -5.00 3.62 -11.00
N HIS A 117 -5.69 3.36 -9.89
CA HIS A 117 -5.56 4.10 -8.64
C HIS A 117 -4.92 3.21 -7.59
N LEU A 118 -3.65 3.48 -7.27
CA LEU A 118 -2.87 2.70 -6.32
C LEU A 118 -2.65 3.51 -5.04
N THR A 119 -2.99 2.91 -3.90
CA THR A 119 -2.68 3.47 -2.59
C THR A 119 -1.66 2.58 -1.90
N ALA A 120 -0.59 3.16 -1.36
CA ALA A 120 0.41 2.44 -0.59
C ALA A 120 0.64 3.16 0.75
N LYS A 121 0.62 2.45 1.87
CA LYS A 121 0.73 3.10 3.19
C LYS A 121 1.34 2.23 4.27
N PHE A 122 1.88 2.88 5.29
CA PHE A 122 2.17 2.23 6.56
C PHE A 122 1.00 2.41 7.54
N SER A 123 0.80 1.41 8.38
CA SER A 123 -0.08 1.47 9.54
C SER A 123 0.64 0.86 10.74
N GLY A 124 0.47 1.48 11.90
CA GLY A 124 1.12 1.05 13.12
C GLY A 124 1.62 2.24 13.94
N ALA A 125 2.15 1.95 15.12
CA ALA A 125 2.59 2.98 16.05
C ALA A 125 3.86 3.72 15.59
N LYS A 126 4.71 3.08 14.78
CA LYS A 126 5.99 3.64 14.37
C LYS A 126 6.34 3.25 12.93
N PRO A 127 6.19 4.13 11.93
CA PRO A 127 6.66 3.79 10.59
C PRO A 127 8.19 3.64 10.56
N PRO A 128 8.75 2.98 9.53
CA PRO A 128 10.19 2.93 9.34
C PRO A 128 10.78 4.33 9.11
N ALA A 129 12.10 4.47 9.29
CA ALA A 129 12.81 5.67 8.86
C ALA A 129 12.55 5.97 7.38
N ASP A 130 12.35 7.25 7.05
CA ASP A 130 12.02 7.77 5.73
C ASP A 130 10.81 7.08 5.06
N PRO A 131 9.63 7.06 5.70
CA PRO A 131 8.49 6.28 5.21
C PRO A 131 8.06 6.70 3.81
N LYS A 132 8.05 8.02 3.53
CA LYS A 132 7.74 8.56 2.20
C LYS A 132 8.61 7.93 1.10
N THR A 133 9.92 7.92 1.29
CA THR A 133 10.88 7.38 0.32
C THR A 133 10.66 5.88 0.11
N LYS A 134 10.42 5.13 1.19
CA LYS A 134 10.16 3.68 1.12
C LYS A 134 8.85 3.35 0.43
N VAL A 135 7.77 4.07 0.74
CA VAL A 135 6.48 3.89 0.07
C VAL A 135 6.58 4.22 -1.42
N ILE A 136 7.26 5.31 -1.80
CA ILE A 136 7.48 5.65 -3.22
C ILE A 136 8.26 4.55 -3.93
N ALA A 137 9.31 4.00 -3.31
CA ALA A 137 10.09 2.91 -3.90
C ALA A 137 9.23 1.65 -4.12
N LEU A 138 8.40 1.27 -3.15
CA LEU A 138 7.48 0.14 -3.29
C LEU A 138 6.40 0.38 -4.35
N ALA A 139 5.80 1.56 -4.37
CA ALA A 139 4.81 1.92 -5.37
C ALA A 139 5.38 1.88 -6.80
N ARG A 140 6.66 2.25 -7.00
CA ARG A 140 7.33 2.12 -8.32
C ARG A 140 7.47 0.67 -8.79
N ILE A 141 7.65 -0.27 -7.86
CA ILE A 141 7.70 -1.70 -8.18
C ILE A 141 6.29 -2.23 -8.49
N ALA A 142 5.32 -1.80 -7.70
CA ALA A 142 3.94 -2.28 -7.77
C ALA A 142 3.17 -1.76 -8.99
N LEU A 143 3.30 -0.47 -9.32
CA LEU A 143 2.48 0.20 -10.31
C LEU A 143 2.52 -0.45 -11.71
N PRO A 144 3.66 -0.90 -12.27
CA PRO A 144 3.69 -1.60 -13.55
C PRO A 144 2.95 -2.95 -13.56
N ARG A 145 2.69 -3.52 -12.37
CA ARG A 145 2.03 -4.82 -12.16
C ARG A 145 0.56 -4.68 -11.78
N ALA A 146 0.14 -3.50 -11.35
CA ALA A 146 -1.25 -3.14 -11.00
C ALA A 146 -2.16 -2.95 -12.24
N LYS A 147 -1.84 -3.60 -13.37
CA LYS A 147 -2.57 -3.36 -14.63
C LYS A 147 -4.02 -3.82 -14.50
N PRO A 148 -4.98 -3.03 -15.01
CA PRO A 148 -6.34 -3.51 -15.18
C PRO A 148 -6.32 -4.68 -16.18
N GLN A 149 -6.96 -5.79 -15.80
CA GLN A 149 -7.22 -6.92 -16.71
C GLN A 149 -8.29 -6.56 -17.74
#